data_AF-A0A382ET11-F1
#
_entry.id   AF-A0A382ET11-F1
#
_cell.length_a   1.000
_cell.length_b   1.000
_cell.length_c   1.000
_cell.angle_alpha   90.00
_cell.angle_beta   90.00
_cell.angle_gamma   90.00
#
_symmetry.space_group_name_H-M   'P 1'
#
loop_
_entity.id
_entity.type
_entity.pdbx_description
1 polymer ?
#
loop_
_entity_poly.entity_id
_entity_poly.type
_entity_poly.pdbx_seq_one_letter_code
_entity_poly.pdbx_strand_id
1 'polypeptide(L)'
;MKNIVNYKEFEKEYDGKSFIALGRELYMDLETPVSIFLKVSNGANSFLLESVEGGESIARYSFIGIGGYEKFDSGNTGNGFKNPLNLVSDLLDNINVVKP
;
A
#
# COMPACT_ATOMS: atom_id res chain seq x y z
N MET A 1 -10.49 18.61 6.38
CA MET A 1 -10.13 17.18 6.35
C MET A 1 -11.40 16.38 6.16
N LYS A 2 -11.42 15.49 5.18
CA LYS A 2 -12.60 14.68 4.85
C LYS A 2 -12.26 13.21 5.05
N ASN A 3 -13.02 12.53 5.90
CA ASN A 3 -12.94 11.07 5.96
C ASN A 3 -13.47 10.52 4.63
N ILE A 4 -12.68 9.67 3.99
CA ILE A 4 -13.11 8.97 2.76
C ILE A 4 -14.09 7.85 3.16
N VAL A 5 -14.01 7.39 4.40
CA VAL A 5 -14.59 6.14 4.88
C VAL A 5 -15.36 6.39 6.18
N ASN A 6 -16.60 5.91 6.28
CA ASN A 6 -17.41 5.98 7.49
C ASN A 6 -17.22 4.74 8.36
N TYR A 7 -16.36 4.84 9.38
CA TYR A 7 -16.00 3.72 10.27
C TYR A 7 -17.20 2.89 10.78
N LYS A 8 -18.32 3.54 11.14
CA LYS A 8 -19.50 2.85 11.69
C LYS A 8 -20.23 1.97 10.67
N GLU A 9 -20.13 2.29 9.40
CA GLU A 9 -20.68 1.47 8.32
C GLU A 9 -19.79 0.24 8.10
N PHE A 10 -18.47 0.43 8.00
CA PHE A 10 -17.52 -0.67 7.81
C PHE A 10 -17.45 -1.64 8.98
N GLU A 11 -17.58 -1.16 10.22
CA GLU A 11 -17.58 -2.03 11.40
C GLU A 11 -18.68 -3.11 11.32
N LYS A 12 -19.80 -2.81 10.66
CA LYS A 12 -20.89 -3.79 10.47
C LYS A 12 -20.60 -4.83 9.39
N GLU A 13 -19.77 -4.50 8.41
CA GLU A 13 -19.43 -5.37 7.28
C GLU A 13 -18.14 -6.17 7.52
N TYR A 14 -17.35 -5.79 8.54
CA TYR A 14 -16.08 -6.44 8.85
C TYR A 14 -16.29 -7.85 9.41
N ASP A 15 -15.78 -8.84 8.69
CA ASP A 15 -15.87 -10.27 9.02
C ASP A 15 -14.66 -10.80 9.81
N GLY A 16 -13.73 -9.92 10.22
CA GLY A 16 -12.49 -10.31 10.89
C GLY A 16 -11.40 -10.86 9.97
N LYS A 17 -11.66 -10.96 8.66
CA LYS A 17 -10.74 -11.57 7.67
C LYS A 17 -10.48 -10.70 6.45
N SER A 18 -11.34 -9.73 6.18
CA SER A 18 -11.26 -8.85 5.02
C SER A 18 -10.35 -7.65 5.26
N PHE A 19 -9.68 -7.19 4.21
CA PHE A 19 -8.94 -5.93 4.23
C PHE A 19 -9.87 -4.78 3.89
N ILE A 20 -9.94 -3.79 4.77
CA ILE A 20 -10.72 -2.56 4.57
C ILE A 20 -9.74 -1.39 4.45
N ALA A 21 -9.81 -0.67 3.34
CA ALA A 21 -9.02 0.53 3.15
C ALA A 21 -9.64 1.68 3.96
N LEU A 22 -8.93 2.17 4.98
CA LEU A 22 -9.32 3.38 5.71
C LEU A 22 -8.51 4.56 5.16
N GLY A 23 -9.19 5.68 4.90
CA GLY A 23 -8.55 6.84 4.28
C GLY A 23 -9.13 8.17 4.71
N ARG A 24 -8.30 9.22 4.62
CA ARG A 24 -8.68 10.61 4.84
C ARG A 24 -7.94 11.50 3.86
N GLU A 25 -8.62 12.52 3.37
CA GLU A 25 -8.03 13.56 2.52
C GLU A 25 -7.51 14.73 3.37
N LEU A 26 -6.27 15.13 3.08
CA LEU A 26 -5.54 16.21 3.73
C LEU A 26 -5.10 17.24 2.67
N TYR A 27 -5.10 18.52 3.03
CA TYR A 27 -4.51 19.56 2.18
C TYR A 27 -3.00 19.60 2.42
N MET A 28 -2.23 19.44 1.35
CA MET A 28 -0.77 19.36 1.39
C MET A 28 -0.13 20.17 0.26
N ASP A 29 -0.67 21.36 0.00
CA ASP A 29 -0.33 22.19 -1.18
C ASP A 29 1.14 22.64 -1.22
N LEU A 30 1.83 22.63 -0.06
CA LEU A 30 3.24 23.00 0.08
C LEU A 30 4.18 21.79 0.08
N GLU A 31 3.63 20.60 -0.10
CA GLU A 31 4.38 19.35 0.00
C GLU A 31 4.51 18.75 -1.40
N THR A 32 5.70 18.28 -1.71
CA THR A 32 5.95 17.41 -2.87
C THR A 32 5.92 15.95 -2.42
N PRO A 33 5.63 14.98 -3.32
CA PRO A 33 5.68 13.56 -2.97
C PRO A 33 7.01 13.15 -2.30
N VAL A 34 8.14 13.65 -2.79
CA VAL A 34 9.46 13.42 -2.17
C VAL A 34 9.54 13.98 -0.76
N SER A 35 9.08 15.22 -0.53
CA SER A 35 9.10 15.82 0.81
C SER A 35 8.23 15.05 1.82
N ILE A 36 7.08 14.52 1.38
CA ILE A 36 6.22 13.67 2.20
C ILE A 36 6.94 12.36 2.49
N PHE A 37 7.51 11.71 1.47
CA PHE A 37 8.23 10.44 1.62
C PHE A 37 9.34 10.55 2.67
N LEU A 38 10.14 11.62 2.61
CA LEU A 38 11.20 11.87 3.58
C LEU A 38 10.67 12.08 5.01
N LYS A 39 9.47 12.65 5.17
CA LYS A 39 8.83 12.86 6.49
C LYS A 39 8.25 11.58 7.09
N VAL A 40 7.76 10.64 6.27
CA VAL A 40 7.00 9.47 6.74
C VAL A 40 7.75 8.15 6.65
N SER A 41 8.81 8.07 5.84
CA SER A 41 9.59 6.84 5.69
C SER A 41 10.25 6.44 7.02
N ASN A 42 10.19 5.16 7.36
CA ASN A 42 10.72 4.63 8.63
C ASN A 42 11.86 3.61 8.39
N GLY A 43 12.66 3.85 7.35
CA GLY A 43 13.83 3.04 6.99
C GLY A 43 13.51 1.72 6.29
N ALA A 44 12.82 0.79 6.94
CA ALA A 44 12.55 -0.54 6.38
C ALA A 44 11.31 -0.54 5.47
N ASN A 45 11.43 -1.20 4.31
CA ASN A 45 10.33 -1.50 3.38
C ASN A 45 9.44 -0.28 3.01
N SER A 46 10.00 0.93 2.97
CA SER A 46 9.29 2.13 2.51
C SER A 46 9.59 2.38 1.04
N PHE A 47 8.60 2.84 0.28
CA PHE A 47 8.76 3.15 -1.14
C PHE A 47 8.01 4.42 -1.55
N LEU A 48 8.49 5.05 -2.61
CA LEU A 48 7.82 6.12 -3.35
C LEU A 48 7.74 5.66 -4.81
N LEU A 49 6.51 5.58 -5.35
CA LEU A 49 6.26 5.30 -6.75
C LEU A 49 5.70 6.57 -7.40
N GLU A 50 6.43 7.09 -8.38
CA GLU A 50 5.99 8.20 -9.22
C GLU A 50 5.97 7.73 -10.67
N SER A 51 4.92 8.08 -11.41
CA SER A 51 4.85 7.81 -12.83
C SER A 51 5.27 9.06 -13.61
N VAL A 52 5.93 8.84 -14.74
CA VAL A 52 6.31 9.88 -15.70
C VAL A 52 5.65 9.59 -17.03
N GLU A 53 4.89 10.54 -17.57
CA GLU A 53 4.30 10.45 -18.90
C GLU A 53 5.13 11.30 -19.87
N GLY A 54 5.49 10.73 -21.03
CA GLY A 54 6.14 11.46 -22.13
C GLY A 54 7.52 12.07 -21.83
N GLY A 55 8.16 11.70 -20.71
CA GLY A 55 9.49 12.19 -20.31
C GLY A 55 9.51 13.57 -19.67
N GLU A 56 8.40 14.32 -19.69
CA GLU A 56 8.37 15.72 -19.24
C GLU A 56 7.23 16.04 -18.25
N SER A 57 6.13 15.28 -18.23
CA SER A 57 5.05 15.50 -17.25
C SER A 57 5.02 14.44 -16.16
N ILE A 58 5.05 14.89 -14.91
CA ILE A 58 4.78 14.06 -13.74
C ILE A 58 3.32 13.60 -13.80
N ALA A 59 3.09 12.32 -13.54
CA ALA A 59 1.73 11.78 -13.48
C ALA A 59 0.91 12.45 -12.37
N ARG A 60 -0.42 12.38 -12.49
CA ARG A 60 -1.35 13.02 -11.54
C ARG A 60 -1.25 12.47 -10.11
N TYR A 61 -0.68 11.28 -9.93
CA TYR A 61 -0.62 10.59 -8.65
C TYR A 61 0.77 10.02 -8.36
N SER A 62 1.20 10.15 -7.11
CA SER A 62 2.35 9.45 -6.54
C SER A 62 1.85 8.57 -5.38
N PHE A 63 2.43 7.39 -5.21
CA PHE A 63 2.09 6.47 -4.12
C PHE A 63 3.26 6.33 -3.14
N ILE A 64 2.98 6.50 -1.86
CA ILE A 64 3.94 6.29 -0.78
C ILE A 64 3.48 5.10 0.06
N GLY A 65 4.33 4.08 0.15
CA GLY A 65 4.16 2.95 1.05
C GLY A 65 5.13 3.04 2.21
N ILE A 66 4.63 2.81 3.43
CA ILE A 66 5.45 2.75 4.64
C ILE A 66 5.26 1.39 5.31
N GLY A 67 6.37 0.70 5.55
CA GLY A 67 6.34 -0.68 6.03
C GLY A 67 5.81 -1.67 4.99
N GLY A 68 5.87 -2.94 5.34
CA GLY A 68 5.31 -4.04 4.54
C GLY A 68 4.66 -5.06 5.46
N TYR A 69 3.48 -5.53 5.09
CA TYR A 69 2.77 -6.58 5.83
C TYR A 69 3.55 -7.90 5.76
N GLU A 70 3.92 -8.30 4.54
CA GLU A 70 4.82 -9.42 4.29
C GLU A 70 5.81 -9.08 3.19
N LYS A 71 6.99 -9.72 3.24
CA LYS A 71 8.05 -9.60 2.25
C LYS A 71 8.34 -10.98 1.67
N PHE A 72 8.25 -11.09 0.35
CA PHE A 72 8.59 -12.30 -0.38
C PHE A 72 9.91 -12.09 -1.13
N ASP A 73 10.93 -12.84 -0.74
CA ASP A 73 12.24 -12.81 -1.39
C ASP A 73 12.41 -14.05 -2.26
N SER A 74 12.93 -13.89 -3.47
CA SER A 74 13.36 -15.02 -4.29
C SER A 74 14.70 -15.56 -3.77
N GLY A 75 14.74 -16.80 -3.29
CA GLY A 75 15.98 -17.41 -2.82
C GLY A 75 15.76 -18.70 -2.03
N ASN A 76 16.86 -19.32 -1.59
CA ASN A 76 16.81 -20.49 -0.71
C ASN A 76 16.44 -20.02 0.71
N THR A 77 15.14 -19.95 0.99
CA THR A 77 14.65 -19.89 2.37
C THR A 77 15.12 -21.14 3.10
N GLY A 78 15.46 -21.07 4.40
CA GLY A 78 16.02 -22.22 5.15
C GLY A 78 15.22 -23.54 5.13
N ASN A 79 14.04 -23.54 4.51
CA ASN A 79 13.17 -24.69 4.26
C ASN A 79 13.17 -25.16 2.78
N GLY A 80 14.18 -24.77 1.97
CA GLY A 80 14.31 -25.10 0.55
C GLY A 80 13.89 -23.96 -0.39
N PHE A 81 14.01 -24.21 -1.70
CA PHE A 81 13.57 -23.27 -2.73
C PHE A 81 12.04 -23.31 -2.84
N LYS A 82 11.36 -22.31 -2.26
CA LYS A 82 9.92 -22.10 -2.47
C LYS A 82 9.75 -21.03 -3.55
N ASN A 83 9.01 -21.36 -4.61
CA ASN A 83 8.73 -20.40 -5.67
C ASN A 83 7.92 -19.21 -5.08
N PRO A 84 8.45 -17.97 -5.09
CA PRO A 84 7.77 -16.82 -4.51
C PRO A 84 6.45 -16.50 -5.23
N LEU A 85 6.28 -16.90 -6.49
CA LEU A 85 5.04 -16.67 -7.22
C LEU A 85 3.87 -17.47 -6.65
N ASN A 86 4.12 -18.69 -6.16
CA ASN A 86 3.07 -19.49 -5.53
C ASN A 86 2.64 -18.85 -4.19
N LEU A 87 3.61 -18.35 -3.42
CA LEU A 87 3.33 -17.62 -2.17
C LEU A 87 2.48 -16.38 -2.40
N VAL A 88 2.83 -15.60 -3.42
CA VAL A 88 2.08 -14.40 -3.79
C VAL A 88 0.68 -14.77 -4.31
N SER A 89 0.55 -15.82 -5.13
CA SER A 89 -0.75 -16.30 -5.60
C SER A 89 -1.65 -16.72 -4.44
N ASP A 90 -1.14 -17.56 -3.53
CA ASP A 90 -1.87 -18.03 -2.35
C ASP A 90 -2.32 -16.83 -1.48
N LEU A 91 -1.45 -15.82 -1.30
CA LEU A 91 -1.82 -14.61 -0.57
C LEU A 91 -2.95 -13.86 -1.28
N LEU A 92 -2.82 -13.61 -2.58
CA LEU A 92 -3.81 -12.85 -3.36
C LEU A 92 -5.17 -13.56 -3.41
N ASP A 93 -5.18 -14.89 -3.51
CA ASP A 93 -6.40 -15.70 -3.52
C ASP A 93 -7.18 -15.63 -2.19
N ASN A 94 -6.49 -15.33 -1.08
CA ASN A 94 -7.08 -15.22 0.24
C ASN A 94 -7.35 -13.77 0.68
N ILE A 95 -7.00 -12.78 -0.13
CA ILE A 95 -7.29 -11.37 0.15
C ILE A 95 -8.69 -11.03 -0.34
N ASN A 96 -9.60 -10.76 0.60
CA ASN A 96 -10.86 -10.10 0.30
C ASN A 96 -10.74 -8.60 0.58
N VAL A 97 -10.87 -7.75 -0.44
CA VAL A 97 -10.84 -6.28 -0.28
C VAL A 97 -12.26 -5.73 -0.32
N VAL A 98 -12.70 -5.11 0.78
CA VAL A 98 -13.94 -4.34 0.81
C VAL A 98 -13.64 -2.94 0.30
N LYS A 99 -14.28 -2.56 -0.81
CA LYS A 99 -14.15 -1.21 -1.37
C LYS A 99 -15.03 -0.25 -0.57
N PRO A 100 -14.53 0.95 -0.24
CA PRO A 100 -15.33 1.96 0.44
C PRO A 100 -16.40 2.59 -0.44
#